data_AF-T1ARG8-F1
#
_entry.id   AF-T1ARG8-F1
#
_cell.length_a   1.000
_cell.length_b   1.000
_cell.length_c   1.000
_cell.angle_alpha   90.00
_cell.angle_beta   90.00
_cell.angle_gamma   90.00
#
_symmetry.space_group_name_H-M   'P 1'
#
loop_
_entity.id
_entity.type
_entity.pdbx_description
1 polymer ?
#
loop_
_entity_poly.entity_id
_entity_poly.type
_entity_poly.pdbx_seq_one_letter_code
_entity_poly.pdbx_strand_id
1 'polypeptide(L)'
;MERAGTIDKVGARAEGSITARCTGCGSTHLTRDYERGEVVCEECGLVLEEAMIDQGPEWRAFDSEQNEKRARTGAPSSITIHDKGLSTDIGWRNRDTFGKSIPTRNRAQLYRLRK
;
A
#
# COMPACT_ATOMS: atom_id res chain seq x y z
N MET A 1 -25.44 -1.01 -33.36
CA MET A 1 -24.95 0.26 -32.77
C MET A 1 -25.66 0.35 -31.43
N GLU A 2 -25.05 0.19 -30.26
CA GLU A 2 -23.75 0.68 -29.80
C GLU A 2 -22.89 -0.41 -29.12
N ARG A 3 -21.58 -0.19 -29.17
CA ARG A 3 -20.53 -1.10 -28.72
C ARG A 3 -20.41 -1.04 -27.20
N ALA A 4 -20.50 -2.20 -26.55
CA ALA A 4 -20.10 -2.37 -25.16
C ALA A 4 -18.63 -1.96 -25.02
N GLY A 5 -18.37 -0.90 -24.27
CA GLY A 5 -17.03 -0.45 -23.92
C GLY A 5 -16.41 -1.40 -22.91
N THR A 6 -15.43 -2.18 -23.36
CA THR A 6 -14.55 -2.98 -22.52
C THR A 6 -13.78 -2.03 -21.59
N ILE A 7 -14.00 -2.16 -20.28
CA ILE A 7 -13.18 -1.49 -19.27
C ILE A 7 -11.83 -2.19 -19.22
N ASP A 8 -10.84 -1.58 -19.87
CA ASP A 8 -9.45 -2.01 -19.81
C ASP A 8 -8.95 -1.94 -18.35
N LYS A 9 -8.66 -3.11 -17.78
CA LYS A 9 -8.03 -3.25 -16.47
C LYS A 9 -6.65 -2.61 -16.54
N VAL A 10 -6.49 -1.43 -15.94
CA VAL A 10 -5.19 -0.77 -15.78
C VAL A 10 -4.31 -1.67 -14.92
N GLY A 11 -3.29 -2.24 -15.56
CA GLY A 11 -2.37 -3.22 -14.99
C GLY A 11 -1.65 -2.69 -13.75
N ALA A 12 -1.71 -3.49 -12.68
CA ALA A 12 -0.76 -3.41 -11.59
C ALA A 12 0.64 -3.68 -12.15
N ARG A 13 1.59 -2.83 -11.78
CA ARG A 13 3.00 -2.91 -12.16
C ARG A 13 3.57 -4.26 -11.71
N ALA A 14 4.09 -5.03 -12.66
CA ALA A 14 4.86 -6.23 -12.41
C ALA A 14 6.28 -5.81 -12.00
N GLU A 15 6.49 -5.52 -10.73
CA GLU A 15 7.81 -5.51 -10.12
C GLU A 15 7.90 -6.79 -9.26
N GLY A 16 8.74 -7.73 -9.71
CA GLY A 16 8.73 -9.14 -9.30
C GLY A 16 8.09 -10.03 -10.37
N SER A 17 8.79 -10.24 -11.49
CA SER A 17 8.34 -11.19 -12.52
C SER A 17 8.58 -12.61 -12.04
N ILE A 18 7.60 -13.16 -11.33
CA ILE A 18 7.58 -14.57 -10.99
C ILE A 18 7.36 -15.31 -12.32
N THR A 19 8.41 -15.89 -12.87
CA THR A 19 8.28 -16.76 -14.05
C THR A 19 7.30 -17.87 -13.71
N ALA A 20 6.17 -17.93 -14.42
CA ALA A 20 5.12 -18.93 -14.18
C ALA A 20 5.56 -20.39 -14.44
N ARG A 21 6.80 -20.59 -14.88
CA ARG A 21 7.44 -21.87 -15.17
C ARG A 21 8.87 -21.88 -14.69
N CYS A 22 9.31 -23.04 -14.21
CA CYS A 22 10.68 -23.32 -13.86
C CYS A 22 11.58 -23.29 -15.10
N THR A 23 12.70 -22.58 -15.02
CA THR A 23 13.70 -22.50 -16.11
C THR A 23 14.55 -23.77 -16.23
N GLY A 24 14.63 -24.58 -15.18
CA GLY A 24 15.39 -25.84 -15.16
C GLY A 24 14.65 -27.01 -15.80
N CYS A 25 13.40 -27.27 -15.37
CA CYS A 25 12.62 -28.43 -15.82
C CYS A 25 11.35 -28.08 -16.62
N GLY A 26 10.97 -26.81 -16.72
CA GLY A 26 9.75 -26.37 -17.40
C GLY A 26 8.44 -26.56 -16.62
N SER A 27 8.50 -27.14 -15.41
CA SER A 27 7.32 -27.35 -14.55
C SER A 27 6.66 -26.04 -14.12
N THR A 28 5.35 -26.08 -13.89
CA THR A 28 4.55 -25.01 -13.28
C THR A 28 4.35 -25.21 -11.78
N HIS A 29 4.89 -26.28 -11.19
CA HIS A 29 4.74 -26.60 -9.76
C HIS A 29 5.76 -25.80 -8.93
N LEU A 30 5.38 -24.56 -8.62
CA LEU A 30 6.18 -23.61 -7.87
C LEU A 30 5.54 -23.32 -6.52
N THR A 31 6.28 -23.51 -5.44
CA THR A 31 5.88 -23.22 -4.07
C THR A 31 6.62 -21.98 -3.56
N ARG A 32 5.91 -21.16 -2.77
CA ARG A 32 6.49 -19.99 -2.09
C ARG A 32 6.77 -20.33 -0.62
N ASP A 33 8.03 -20.26 -0.24
CA ASP A 33 8.46 -20.36 1.15
C ASP A 33 8.60 -18.95 1.73
N TYR A 34 7.62 -18.52 2.53
CA TYR A 34 7.61 -17.21 3.17
C TYR A 34 8.58 -17.09 4.35
N GLU A 35 9.01 -18.20 4.95
CA GLU A 35 9.98 -18.16 6.06
C GLU A 35 11.39 -17.84 5.54
N ARG A 36 11.71 -18.34 4.34
CA ARG A 36 12.99 -18.08 3.66
C ARG A 36 12.92 -16.93 2.64
N GLY A 37 11.72 -16.57 2.20
CA GLY A 37 11.51 -15.58 1.14
C GLY A 37 11.92 -16.12 -0.23
N GLU A 38 11.65 -17.40 -0.50
CA GLU A 38 12.11 -18.11 -1.70
C GLU A 38 10.92 -18.64 -2.53
N VAL A 39 11.10 -18.71 -3.85
CA VAL A 39 10.21 -19.45 -4.76
C VAL A 39 10.94 -20.68 -5.27
N VAL A 40 10.44 -21.87 -4.91
CA VAL A 40 11.10 -23.14 -5.20
C VAL A 40 10.23 -23.99 -6.12
N CYS A 41 10.85 -24.60 -7.13
CA CYS A 41 10.21 -25.62 -7.93
C CYS A 41 10.20 -26.96 -7.18
N GLU A 42 9.03 -27.54 -6.94
CA GLU A 42 8.94 -28.80 -6.19
C GLU A 42 9.39 -30.03 -6.99
N GLU A 43 9.43 -29.94 -8.32
CA GLU A 43 9.86 -31.07 -9.15
C GLU A 43 11.38 -31.22 -9.24
N CYS A 44 12.13 -30.11 -9.31
CA CYS A 44 13.59 -30.16 -9.50
C CYS A 44 14.39 -29.49 -8.38
N GLY A 45 13.73 -28.84 -7.42
CA GLY A 45 14.37 -28.16 -6.30
C GLY A 45 15.03 -26.82 -6.66
N LEU A 46 14.87 -26.33 -7.90
CA LEU A 46 15.46 -25.07 -8.32
C LEU A 46 14.78 -23.89 -7.62
N VAL A 47 15.58 -23.02 -6.99
CA VAL A 47 15.16 -21.73 -6.47
C VAL A 47 15.11 -20.72 -7.62
N LEU A 48 13.93 -20.19 -7.92
CA LEU A 48 13.69 -19.25 -9.03
C LEU A 48 13.80 -17.79 -8.61
N GLU A 49 13.46 -17.50 -7.36
CA GLU A 49 13.51 -16.17 -6.79
C GLU A 49 13.92 -16.29 -5.33
N GLU A 50 14.83 -15.42 -4.90
CA GLU A 50 15.32 -15.27 -3.53
C GLU A 50 15.00 -13.85 -3.03
N ALA A 51 14.97 -13.66 -1.71
CA ALA A 51 14.69 -12.37 -1.08
C ALA A 51 13.31 -11.75 -1.44
N MET A 52 12.26 -12.57 -1.47
CA MET A 52 10.89 -12.11 -1.64
C MET A 52 10.54 -11.03 -0.61
N ILE A 53 10.12 -9.86 -1.09
CA ILE A 53 9.73 -8.75 -0.23
C ILE A 53 8.32 -9.01 0.33
N ASP A 54 8.20 -9.05 1.65
CA ASP A 54 6.91 -9.04 2.32
C ASP A 54 6.23 -7.67 2.12
N GLN A 55 5.09 -7.68 1.43
CA GLN A 55 4.25 -6.50 1.18
C GLN A 55 3.25 -6.25 2.32
N GLY A 56 3.31 -7.05 3.39
CA GLY A 56 2.51 -6.89 4.58
C GLY A 56 2.91 -5.65 5.40
N PRO A 57 2.13 -5.32 6.45
CA PRO A 57 2.48 -4.23 7.36
C PRO A 57 3.85 -4.49 8.00
N GLU A 58 4.78 -3.54 7.89
CA GLU A 58 6.11 -3.62 8.53
C GLU A 58 6.03 -3.74 10.07
N TRP A 59 4.87 -3.46 10.65
CA TRP A 59 4.63 -3.34 12.08
C TRP A 59 3.52 -4.32 12.52
N ARG A 60 3.78 -5.08 13.59
CA ARG A 60 2.78 -5.98 14.18
C ARG A 60 1.73 -5.18 14.96
N ALA A 61 0.47 -5.36 14.59
CA ALA A 61 -0.67 -5.00 15.41
C ALA A 61 -1.63 -6.19 15.51
N PHE A 62 -2.12 -6.45 16.72
CA PHE A 62 -3.05 -7.54 16.99
C PHE A 62 -4.51 -7.06 17.05
N ASP A 63 -4.70 -5.75 17.18
CA ASP A 63 -5.99 -5.06 17.25
C ASP A 63 -5.93 -3.73 16.48
N SER A 64 -7.09 -3.14 16.21
CA SER A 64 -7.22 -1.91 15.43
C SER A 64 -6.63 -0.67 16.13
N GLU A 65 -6.60 -0.63 17.46
CA GLU A 65 -6.05 0.52 18.19
C GLU A 65 -4.51 0.51 18.14
N GLN A 66 -3.90 -0.67 18.27
CA GLN A 66 -2.48 -0.85 17.97
C GLN A 66 -2.20 -0.58 16.50
N ASN A 67 -3.17 -0.87 15.61
CA ASN A 67 -3.11 -0.52 14.20
C ASN A 67 -2.84 0.99 14.04
N GLU A 68 -3.78 1.79 14.47
CA GLU A 68 -3.76 3.25 14.34
C GLU A 68 -2.55 3.92 15.00
N LYS A 69 -2.05 3.40 16.12
CA LYS A 69 -0.91 3.98 16.84
C LYS A 69 0.44 3.70 16.18
N ARG A 70 0.59 2.55 15.53
CA ARG A 70 1.88 2.08 14.97
C ARG A 70 1.98 2.31 13.47
N ALA A 71 0.86 2.44 12.79
CA ALA A 71 0.81 2.82 11.39
C ALA A 71 1.57 4.11 11.16
N ARG A 72 2.60 4.05 10.32
CA ARG A 72 3.31 5.25 9.83
C ARG A 72 2.59 5.90 8.65
N THR A 73 1.77 5.12 7.95
CA THR A 73 0.97 5.55 6.82
C THR A 73 -0.46 5.81 7.27
N GLY A 74 -1.11 6.78 6.64
CA GLY A 74 -2.54 7.04 6.85
C GLY A 74 -3.42 5.95 6.26
N ALA A 75 -4.72 6.26 6.12
CA ALA A 75 -5.70 5.37 5.52
C ALA A 75 -5.30 4.92 4.09
N PRO A 76 -5.67 3.70 3.66
CA PRO A 76 -5.39 3.22 2.32
C PRO A 76 -6.10 4.09 1.28
N SER A 77 -5.40 4.43 0.19
CA SER A 77 -5.97 5.20 -0.91
C SER A 77 -6.80 4.31 -1.83
N SER A 78 -7.98 4.77 -2.26
CA SER A 78 -8.85 4.05 -3.20
C SER A 78 -9.07 4.83 -4.48
N ILE A 79 -8.81 4.21 -5.64
CA ILE A 79 -8.96 4.83 -6.97
C ILE A 79 -10.42 5.19 -7.28
N THR A 80 -11.38 4.52 -6.64
CA THR A 80 -12.81 4.75 -6.85
C THR A 80 -13.32 6.02 -6.15
N ILE A 81 -12.50 6.67 -5.32
CA ILE A 81 -12.86 7.87 -4.56
C ILE A 81 -12.09 9.07 -5.15
N HIS A 82 -12.73 10.24 -5.19
CA HIS A 82 -12.08 11.49 -5.57
C HIS A 82 -10.80 11.70 -4.77
N ASP A 83 -9.76 12.20 -5.45
CA ASP A 83 -8.41 12.39 -4.87
C ASP A 83 -7.85 11.13 -4.18
N LYS A 84 -8.29 9.96 -4.64
CA LYS A 84 -7.96 8.65 -4.09
C LYS A 84 -8.37 8.46 -2.62
N GLY A 85 -9.33 9.26 -2.13
CA GLY A 85 -9.72 9.29 -0.72
C GLY A 85 -8.68 9.95 0.20
N LEU A 86 -7.73 10.70 -0.36
CA LEU A 86 -6.74 11.45 0.41
C LEU A 86 -7.35 12.77 0.90
N SER A 87 -8.11 12.71 1.99
CA SER A 87 -8.54 13.90 2.74
C SER A 87 -7.82 13.99 4.08
N THR A 88 -7.62 15.20 4.56
CA THR A 88 -7.05 15.45 5.90
C THR A 88 -7.83 16.56 6.59
N ASP A 89 -8.09 16.39 7.89
CA ASP A 89 -8.79 17.38 8.70
C ASP A 89 -7.81 18.27 9.45
N ILE A 90 -7.99 19.60 9.33
CA ILE A 90 -7.20 20.56 10.08
C ILE A 90 -7.73 20.61 11.52
N GLY A 91 -6.94 20.11 12.47
CA GLY A 91 -7.29 20.10 13.88
C GLY A 91 -7.65 21.48 14.45
N TRP A 92 -8.54 21.51 15.44
CA TRP A 92 -9.03 22.75 16.08
C TRP A 92 -7.95 23.53 16.84
N ARG A 93 -6.86 22.87 17.24
CA ARG A 93 -5.77 23.49 18.00
C ARG A 93 -5.10 24.55 17.14
N ASN A 94 -5.00 25.77 17.65
CA ASN A 94 -4.30 26.86 16.98
C ASN A 94 -2.78 26.78 17.25
N ARG A 95 -2.18 25.62 16.99
CA ARG A 95 -0.74 25.38 17.06
C ARG A 95 -0.24 24.79 15.75
N ASP A 96 0.97 25.18 15.36
CA ASP A 96 1.66 24.58 14.23
C ASP A 96 2.32 23.23 14.60
N THR A 97 2.92 22.56 13.61
CA THR A 97 3.63 21.29 13.77
C THR A 97 4.82 21.37 14.74
N PHE A 98 5.37 22.57 14.93
CA PHE A 98 6.45 22.84 15.87
C PHE A 98 5.94 23.24 17.28
N GLY A 99 4.62 23.22 17.50
CA GLY A 99 3.98 23.54 18.76
C GLY A 99 3.81 25.04 19.06
N LYS A 100 4.20 25.94 18.15
CA LYS A 100 4.04 27.39 18.28
C LYS A 100 2.59 27.79 18.10
N SER A 101 2.16 28.82 18.83
CA SER A 101 0.80 29.34 18.69
C SER A 101 0.65 30.09 17.38
N ILE A 102 -0.47 29.85 16.69
CA ILE A 102 -0.76 30.52 15.42
C ILE A 102 -1.15 31.98 15.70
N PRO A 103 -0.52 32.95 15.01
CA PRO A 103 -0.75 34.37 15.23
C PRO A 103 -2.20 34.75 14.90
N THR A 104 -2.76 35.69 15.66
CA THR A 104 -4.18 36.09 15.57
C THR A 104 -4.62 36.45 14.15
N ARG A 105 -3.76 37.14 13.37
CA ARG A 105 -4.03 37.49 11.97
C ARG A 105 -4.34 36.29 11.07
N ASN A 106 -3.72 35.14 11.33
CA ASN A 106 -3.87 33.94 10.50
C ASN A 106 -5.01 33.03 11.00
N ARG A 107 -5.51 33.25 12.22
CA ARG A 107 -6.56 32.39 12.81
C ARG A 107 -7.85 32.43 11.99
N ALA A 108 -8.27 33.62 11.55
CA ALA A 108 -9.48 33.79 10.74
C ALA A 108 -9.40 33.00 9.42
N GLN A 109 -8.22 32.93 8.79
CA GLN A 109 -8.01 32.15 7.59
C GLN A 109 -8.11 30.64 7.86
N LEU A 110 -7.49 30.14 8.93
CA LEU A 110 -7.58 28.73 9.30
C LEU A 110 -8.99 28.28 9.67
N TYR A 111 -9.77 29.13 10.34
CA TYR A 111 -11.18 28.82 10.61
C TYR A 111 -12.00 28.60 9.32
N ARG A 112 -11.63 29.28 8.23
CA ARG A 112 -12.29 29.06 6.92
C ARG A 112 -11.87 27.76 6.26
N LEU A 113 -10.64 27.31 6.50
CA LEU A 113 -10.09 26.08 5.95
C LEU A 113 -10.53 24.81 6.71
N ARG A 114 -11.05 24.94 7.93
CA ARG A 114 -11.58 23.83 8.75
C ARG A 114 -13.00 23.39 8.37
N LYS A 115 -13.46 23.70 7.16
CA LYS A 115 -14.82 23.42 6.69
C LYS A 115 -14.82 22.34 5.62
#